data_AF-A0A0L8II07-F1
#
_entry.id   AF-A0A0L8II07-F1
#
_cell.length_a   1.000
_cell.length_b   1.000
_cell.length_c   1.000
_cell.angle_alpha   90.00
_cell.angle_beta   90.00
_cell.angle_gamma   90.00
#
_symmetry.space_group_name_H-M   'P 1'
#
loop_
_entity.id
_entity.type
_entity.pdbx_description
1 polymer ?
#
loop_
_entity_poly.entity_id
_entity_poly.type
_entity_poly.pdbx_seq_one_letter_code
_entity_poly.pdbx_strand_id
1 'polypeptide(L)'
;MDCVGLPSGWKREEVVRKSGLSAGKTDVYYYSPDGKKIRSKPQLARHLGDVIDLSAFDFRTGRIIHSALRKSKRSKGMRHDSSLALPIRQTASIFKQPVTVIRTRPESRPKTDLKHGPQEQPKQLFWEKRLRGVQPRDVNDDPFVALELPLNMQGVGPDLTTENILQSIAAALHVSNIPVTGQNSSKSIQKNPGVNMDANQPKMQPNHVETQVFNGSANLSSNSPVHDGL
;
A
#
# COMPACT_ATOMS: atom_id res chain seq x y z
N MET A 1 -28.97 -5.83 29.23
CA MET A 1 -28.96 -4.35 29.34
C MET A 1 -29.31 -3.75 28.00
N ASP A 2 -30.15 -2.72 27.95
CA ASP A 2 -30.45 -2.03 26.70
C ASP A 2 -29.18 -1.35 26.17
N CYS A 3 -28.92 -1.49 24.86
CA CYS A 3 -27.71 -0.98 24.24
C CYS A 3 -27.93 0.41 23.66
N VAL A 4 -27.41 1.44 24.32
CA VAL A 4 -27.49 2.84 23.88
C VAL A 4 -26.80 3.08 22.52
N GLY A 5 -25.86 2.21 22.14
CA GLY A 5 -25.13 2.31 20.86
C GLY A 5 -25.81 1.64 19.67
N LEU A 6 -26.99 1.04 19.84
CA LEU A 6 -27.75 0.36 18.79
C LEU A 6 -29.22 0.85 18.78
N PRO A 7 -29.99 0.58 17.72
CA PRO A 7 -31.41 0.95 17.67
C PRO A 7 -32.21 0.40 18.86
N SER A 8 -33.37 1.01 19.11
CA SER A 8 -34.29 0.55 20.15
C SER A 8 -34.62 -0.93 20.00
N GLY A 9 -34.64 -1.65 21.12
CA GLY A 9 -34.95 -3.09 21.17
C GLY A 9 -33.73 -4.01 21.15
N TRP A 10 -32.52 -3.48 20.94
CA TRP A 10 -31.28 -4.25 21.05
C TRP A 10 -30.83 -4.42 22.51
N LYS A 11 -30.57 -5.68 22.89
CA LYS A 11 -30.11 -6.02 24.26
C LYS A 11 -28.70 -6.58 24.23
N ARG A 12 -27.85 -6.09 25.13
CA ARG A 12 -26.50 -6.59 25.40
C ARG A 12 -26.51 -7.49 26.63
N GLU A 13 -25.85 -8.64 26.53
CA GLU A 13 -25.60 -9.58 27.62
C GLU A 13 -24.10 -9.86 27.72
N GLU A 14 -23.59 -9.86 28.94
CA GLU A 14 -22.19 -10.12 29.23
C GLU A 14 -22.10 -11.37 30.11
N VAL A 15 -21.46 -12.42 29.60
CA VAL A 15 -21.43 -13.76 30.21
C VAL A 15 -20.00 -14.12 30.57
N VAL A 16 -19.76 -14.37 31.86
CA VAL A 16 -18.46 -14.83 32.36
C VAL A 16 -18.36 -16.35 32.18
N ARG A 17 -17.26 -16.82 31.60
CA ARG A 17 -16.98 -18.25 31.43
C ARG A 17 -16.72 -18.89 32.79
N LYS A 18 -17.47 -19.95 33.11
CA LYS A 18 -17.42 -20.60 34.43
C LYS A 18 -16.33 -21.69 34.56
N SER A 19 -15.82 -22.23 33.45
CA SER A 19 -14.90 -23.38 33.46
C SER A 19 -13.91 -23.37 32.28
N GLY A 20 -12.89 -24.24 32.35
CA GLY A 20 -11.84 -24.41 31.33
C GLY A 20 -10.70 -23.39 31.42
N LEU A 21 -9.74 -23.48 30.49
CA LEU A 21 -8.53 -22.62 30.44
C LEU A 21 -8.82 -21.12 30.31
N SER A 22 -10.06 -20.76 29.95
CA SER A 22 -10.52 -19.37 29.83
C SER A 22 -11.56 -18.98 30.88
N ALA A 23 -11.69 -19.75 31.96
CA ALA A 23 -12.55 -19.38 33.08
C ALA A 23 -12.23 -17.97 33.57
N GLY A 24 -13.27 -17.18 33.88
CA GLY A 24 -13.14 -15.77 34.26
C GLY A 24 -13.06 -14.79 33.09
N LYS A 25 -12.84 -15.22 31.84
CA LYS A 25 -12.99 -14.33 30.68
C LYS A 25 -14.46 -14.09 30.36
N THR A 26 -14.74 -12.92 29.79
CA THR A 26 -16.11 -12.48 29.52
C THR A 26 -16.42 -12.39 28.03
N ASP A 27 -17.49 -13.09 27.62
CA ASP A 27 -18.07 -13.03 26.29
C ASP A 27 -19.23 -12.03 26.28
N VAL A 28 -19.37 -11.31 25.17
CA VAL A 28 -20.45 -10.33 24.97
C VAL A 28 -21.36 -10.82 23.85
N TYR A 29 -22.66 -10.81 24.12
CA TYR A 29 -23.71 -11.18 23.18
C TYR A 29 -24.69 -10.02 22.99
N TYR A 30 -25.22 -9.91 21.78
CA TYR A 30 -26.31 -9.00 21.46
C TYR A 30 -27.52 -9.79 21.01
N TYR A 31 -28.70 -9.34 21.39
CA TYR A 31 -29.98 -9.88 20.96
C TYR A 31 -30.71 -8.83 20.15
N SER A 32 -31.12 -9.20 18.94
CA SER A 32 -32.00 -8.36 18.13
C SER A 32 -33.38 -8.24 18.79
N PRO A 33 -34.21 -7.26 18.39
CA PRO A 33 -35.61 -7.18 18.81
C PRO A 33 -36.38 -8.49 18.54
N ASP A 34 -36.00 -9.22 17.50
CA ASP A 34 -36.56 -10.53 17.12
C ASP A 34 -36.00 -11.71 17.94
N GLY A 35 -35.14 -11.45 18.93
CA GLY A 35 -34.53 -12.45 19.80
C GLY A 35 -33.28 -13.15 19.22
N LYS A 36 -32.77 -12.72 18.06
CA LYS A 36 -31.61 -13.37 17.43
C LYS A 36 -30.33 -13.07 18.18
N LYS A 37 -29.62 -14.11 18.62
CA LYS A 37 -28.33 -14.00 19.32
C LYS A 37 -27.17 -13.76 18.36
N ILE A 38 -26.41 -12.71 18.62
CA ILE A 38 -25.24 -12.27 17.86
C ILE A 38 -24.02 -12.29 18.77
N ARG A 39 -22.93 -12.88 18.27
CA ARG A 39 -21.69 -13.18 19.02
C ARG A 39 -20.46 -12.44 18.53
N SER A 40 -20.56 -11.63 17.47
CA SER A 40 -19.44 -10.84 16.95
C SER A 40 -19.87 -9.58 16.19
N LYS A 41 -18.99 -8.58 16.12
CA LYS A 41 -19.21 -7.33 15.38
C LYS A 41 -19.51 -7.55 13.88
N PRO A 42 -18.78 -8.42 13.14
CA PRO A 42 -19.11 -8.67 11.73
C PRO A 42 -20.48 -9.35 11.55
N GLN A 43 -20.88 -10.22 12.47
CA GLN A 43 -22.20 -10.84 12.44
C GLN A 43 -23.30 -9.81 12.70
N LEU A 44 -23.06 -8.86 13.61
CA LEU A 44 -23.95 -7.72 13.86
C LEU A 44 -24.09 -6.85 12.61
N ALA A 45 -22.97 -6.47 11.98
CA ALA A 45 -22.97 -5.66 10.76
C ALA A 45 -23.78 -6.31 9.63
N ARG A 46 -23.62 -7.62 9.39
CA ARG A 46 -24.42 -8.34 8.39
C ARG A 46 -25.91 -8.36 8.70
N HIS A 47 -26.30 -8.33 9.97
CA HIS A 47 -27.71 -8.37 10.35
C HIS A 47 -28.38 -7.00 10.30
N LEU A 48 -27.65 -5.92 10.62
CA LEU A 48 -28.14 -4.55 10.49
C LEU A 48 -28.03 -4.02 9.04
N GLY A 49 -27.16 -4.60 8.23
CA GLY A 49 -26.91 -4.16 6.86
C GLY A 49 -26.23 -2.79 6.80
N ASP A 50 -26.29 -2.14 5.64
CA ASP A 50 -25.67 -0.84 5.37
C ASP A 50 -26.44 0.35 5.98
N VAL A 51 -27.58 0.09 6.62
CA VAL A 51 -28.45 1.14 7.19
C VAL A 51 -27.80 1.78 8.42
N ILE A 52 -26.92 1.07 9.12
CA ILE A 52 -26.32 1.53 10.37
C ILE A 52 -24.81 1.37 10.31
N ASP A 53 -24.09 2.49 10.41
CA ASP A 53 -22.63 2.49 10.46
C ASP A 53 -22.13 2.04 11.85
N LEU A 54 -21.57 0.84 11.90
CA LEU A 54 -20.94 0.28 13.09
C LEU A 54 -19.43 0.60 13.17
N SER A 55 -18.89 1.47 12.31
CA SER A 55 -17.45 1.80 12.27
C SER A 55 -16.92 2.22 13.65
N ALA A 56 -17.59 3.19 14.28
CA ALA A 56 -17.24 3.73 15.59
C ALA A 56 -17.83 2.94 16.78
N PHE A 57 -18.59 1.86 16.51
CA PHE A 57 -19.18 1.03 17.54
C PHE A 57 -18.18 0.02 18.11
N ASP A 58 -17.96 0.03 19.41
CA ASP A 58 -17.18 -1.00 20.09
C ASP A 58 -18.09 -2.12 20.61
N PHE A 59 -17.88 -3.31 20.06
CA PHE A 59 -18.68 -4.49 20.37
C PHE A 59 -18.53 -4.95 21.82
N ARG A 60 -17.36 -4.75 22.44
CA ARG A 60 -17.14 -5.17 23.82
C ARG A 60 -17.87 -4.27 24.80
N THR A 61 -17.77 -2.95 24.64
CA THR A 61 -18.37 -1.99 25.57
C THR A 61 -19.83 -1.65 25.23
N GLY A 62 -20.27 -1.86 23.98
CA GLY A 62 -21.62 -1.53 23.52
C GLY A 62 -21.87 -0.03 23.41
N ARG A 63 -20.81 0.76 23.22
CA ARG A 63 -20.84 2.22 23.11
C ARG A 63 -20.21 2.70 21.80
N ILE A 64 -20.66 3.85 21.33
CA ILE A 64 -20.04 4.56 20.21
C ILE A 64 -18.83 5.33 20.73
N ILE A 65 -17.65 5.05 20.19
CA ILE A 65 -16.42 5.73 20.56
C ILE A 65 -16.24 6.95 19.64
N HIS A 66 -16.72 8.11 20.07
CA HIS A 66 -16.62 9.36 19.30
C HIS A 66 -15.18 9.84 19.06
N SER A 67 -14.18 9.36 19.81
CA SER A 67 -12.77 9.65 19.54
C SER A 67 -12.25 8.95 18.27
N ALA A 68 -12.91 7.88 17.81
CA ALA A 68 -12.62 7.26 16.52
C ALA A 68 -13.11 8.11 15.33
N LEU A 69 -14.16 8.92 15.50
CA LEU A 69 -14.62 9.86 14.45
C LEU A 69 -13.61 10.99 14.20
N ARG A 70 -12.88 11.45 15.23
CA ARG A 70 -11.92 12.57 15.07
C ARG A 70 -10.65 12.22 14.29
N LYS A 71 -10.39 10.93 14.02
CA LYS A 71 -9.28 10.51 13.13
C LYS A 71 -9.70 10.36 11.67
N SER A 72 -10.99 10.47 11.35
CA SER A 72 -11.51 10.38 9.98
C SER A 72 -11.47 11.72 9.20
N LYS A 73 -10.39 12.50 9.35
CA LYS A 73 -10.04 13.56 8.38
C LYS A 73 -8.67 13.33 7.73
N ARG A 74 -7.97 12.26 8.10
CA ARG A 74 -6.75 11.78 7.45
C ARG A 74 -6.86 10.28 7.19
N SER A 75 -7.65 9.92 6.19
CA SER A 75 -7.38 8.82 5.25
C SER A 75 -8.67 8.51 4.49
N LYS A 76 -8.76 9.00 3.25
CA LYS A 76 -9.37 8.19 2.19
C LYS A 76 -8.45 6.99 1.97
N GLY A 77 -8.52 6.03 2.88
CA GLY A 77 -7.82 4.76 2.79
C GLY A 77 -8.85 3.71 2.45
N MET A 78 -8.74 3.18 1.24
CA MET A 78 -9.42 1.97 0.77
C MET A 78 -9.49 0.93 1.90
N ARG A 79 -10.67 0.30 2.05
CA ARG A 79 -10.98 -0.76 3.01
C ARG A 79 -9.80 -1.73 3.15
N HIS A 80 -9.45 -2.10 4.38
CA HIS A 80 -8.57 -3.25 4.63
C HIS A 80 -9.26 -4.49 4.09
N ASP A 81 -8.91 -4.90 2.87
CA ASP A 81 -9.10 -6.28 2.44
C ASP A 81 -8.31 -7.15 3.42
N SER A 82 -8.98 -8.11 4.04
CA SER A 82 -8.37 -9.10 4.93
C SER A 82 -7.25 -9.90 4.26
N SER A 83 -7.15 -9.87 2.92
CA SER A 83 -6.01 -10.41 2.15
C SER A 83 -4.74 -9.55 2.24
N LEU A 84 -4.86 -8.28 2.64
CA LEU A 84 -3.75 -7.34 2.81
C LEU A 84 -3.26 -7.25 4.27
N ALA A 85 -3.92 -7.93 5.20
CA ALA A 85 -3.44 -8.04 6.57
C ALA A 85 -2.15 -8.87 6.57
N LEU A 86 -1.05 -8.26 7.02
CA LEU A 86 0.22 -8.96 7.17
C LEU A 86 0.03 -10.21 8.04
N PRO A 87 0.68 -11.35 7.71
CA PRO A 87 0.65 -12.53 8.57
C PRO A 87 1.10 -12.16 9.98
N ILE A 88 0.17 -12.18 10.93
CA ILE A 88 0.47 -11.94 12.34
C ILE A 88 1.23 -13.17 12.83
N ARG A 89 2.46 -12.98 13.33
CA ARG A 89 3.19 -14.06 14.01
C ARG A 89 2.32 -14.57 15.16
N GLN A 90 1.80 -15.79 15.01
CA GLN A 90 0.96 -16.45 16.02
C GLN A 90 1.74 -16.96 17.24
N THR A 91 3.07 -16.78 17.27
CA THR A 91 3.90 -17.15 18.42
C THR A 91 3.77 -16.09 19.51
N ALA A 92 2.60 -16.00 20.13
CA ALA A 92 2.46 -15.34 21.41
C ALA A 92 3.28 -16.17 22.42
N SER A 93 4.36 -15.59 22.95
CA SER A 93 5.25 -16.20 23.96
C SER A 93 6.22 -17.27 23.45
N ILE A 94 7.31 -16.83 22.80
CA ILE A 94 8.62 -17.50 22.97
C ILE A 94 9.07 -17.14 24.37
N PHE A 95 8.78 -18.01 25.33
CA PHE A 95 9.33 -17.92 26.67
C PHE A 95 10.84 -17.74 26.59
N LYS A 96 11.34 -16.57 27.02
CA LYS A 96 12.49 -16.36 27.92
C LYS A 96 13.65 -17.38 27.90
N GLN A 97 13.96 -18.00 26.77
CA GLN A 97 15.16 -18.80 26.62
C GLN A 97 16.28 -17.85 26.19
N PRO A 98 17.40 -17.82 26.91
CA PRO A 98 18.56 -17.04 26.48
C PRO A 98 19.01 -17.59 25.13
N VAL A 99 18.94 -16.76 24.09
CA VAL A 99 19.49 -17.10 22.78
C VAL A 99 20.99 -16.84 22.83
N THR A 100 21.80 -17.88 22.65
CA THR A 100 23.26 -17.74 22.57
C THR A 100 23.62 -17.15 21.22
N VAL A 101 24.06 -15.89 21.21
CA VAL A 101 24.55 -15.23 20.00
C VAL A 101 25.94 -15.76 19.69
N ILE A 102 26.04 -16.72 18.75
CA ILE A 102 27.34 -17.20 18.25
C ILE A 102 27.91 -16.14 17.29
N ARG A 103 29.10 -15.64 17.59
CA ARG A 103 29.82 -14.66 16.76
C ARG A 103 30.94 -15.36 15.99
N THR A 104 31.09 -15.03 14.71
CA THR A 104 32.23 -15.45 13.89
C THR A 104 33.49 -14.60 14.12
N ARG A 105 33.40 -13.45 14.83
CA ARG A 105 34.55 -12.57 15.13
C ARG A 105 34.47 -11.95 16.54
N PRO A 106 35.53 -12.06 17.37
CA PRO A 106 35.54 -11.61 18.77
C PRO A 106 35.34 -10.10 18.97
N GLU A 107 35.91 -9.28 18.09
CA GLU A 107 35.99 -7.81 18.24
C GLU A 107 34.70 -7.05 17.87
N SER A 108 33.64 -7.76 17.44
CA SER A 108 32.40 -7.11 17.04
C SER A 108 31.58 -6.70 18.28
N ARG A 109 31.63 -5.40 18.62
CA ARG A 109 30.73 -4.83 19.63
C ARG A 109 29.29 -4.96 19.11
N PRO A 110 28.36 -5.60 19.85
CA PRO A 110 26.97 -5.59 19.47
C PRO A 110 26.51 -4.14 19.54
N LYS A 111 25.94 -3.61 18.45
CA LYS A 111 25.21 -2.35 18.50
C LYS A 111 23.97 -2.61 19.35
N THR A 112 24.13 -2.56 20.67
CA THR A 112 23.03 -2.57 21.63
C THR A 112 22.20 -1.36 21.27
N ASP A 113 20.94 -1.60 20.95
CA ASP A 113 20.00 -0.61 20.43
C ASP A 113 20.22 -0.34 18.93
N LEU A 114 19.67 -1.21 18.06
CA LEU A 114 18.98 -0.67 16.88
C LEU A 114 17.83 0.16 17.47
N LYS A 115 18.11 1.40 17.83
CA LYS A 115 17.10 2.42 18.05
C LYS A 115 16.12 2.23 16.91
N HIS A 116 14.89 1.82 17.21
CA HIS A 116 13.82 1.85 16.23
C HIS A 116 13.58 3.33 15.94
N GLY A 117 14.44 3.92 15.11
CA GLY A 117 14.14 5.15 14.41
C GLY A 117 12.83 4.97 13.64
N PRO A 118 12.26 6.05 13.08
CA PRO A 118 11.00 5.99 12.35
C PRO A 118 10.98 4.75 11.44
N GLN A 119 10.22 3.73 11.84
CA GLN A 119 10.14 2.50 11.06
C GLN A 119 9.28 2.85 9.87
N GLU A 120 9.90 3.08 8.72
CA GLU A 120 9.17 3.24 7.48
C GLU A 120 8.32 1.99 7.29
N GLN A 121 7.04 2.20 6.99
CA GLN A 121 6.15 1.06 6.75
C GLN A 121 6.69 0.23 5.58
N PRO A 122 6.66 -1.11 5.67
CA PRO A 122 7.14 -1.95 4.59
C PRO A 122 6.37 -1.61 3.31
N LYS A 123 7.08 -1.15 2.28
CA LYS A 123 6.51 -0.83 0.98
C LYS A 123 6.57 -2.06 0.08
N GLN A 124 5.46 -2.38 -0.57
CA GLN A 124 5.45 -3.42 -1.59
C GLN A 124 6.04 -2.86 -2.89
N LEU A 125 7.28 -3.20 -3.19
CA LEU A 125 7.96 -2.71 -4.39
C LEU A 125 7.28 -3.22 -5.65
N PHE A 126 6.94 -4.51 -5.75
CA PHE A 126 6.33 -5.17 -6.92
C PHE A 126 4.83 -5.38 -6.80
N TRP A 127 4.09 -4.29 -6.61
CA TRP A 127 2.63 -4.31 -6.53
C TRP A 127 1.97 -4.52 -7.90
N GLU A 128 2.58 -4.04 -8.97
CA GLU A 128 2.07 -4.18 -10.34
C GLU A 128 1.98 -5.66 -10.78
N LYS A 129 2.82 -6.53 -10.21
CA LYS A 129 2.73 -7.97 -10.46
C LYS A 129 1.39 -8.56 -9.99
N ARG A 130 0.73 -7.95 -9.00
CA ARG A 130 -0.60 -8.37 -8.54
C ARG A 130 -1.72 -8.00 -9.52
N LEU A 131 -1.46 -7.04 -10.40
CA LEU A 131 -2.42 -6.61 -11.43
C LEU A 131 -2.21 -7.35 -12.76
N ARG A 132 -1.29 -8.32 -12.82
CA ARG A 132 -1.09 -9.12 -14.02
C ARG A 132 -2.35 -9.90 -14.37
N GLY A 133 -2.72 -9.85 -15.65
CA GLY A 133 -3.92 -10.51 -16.17
C GLY A 133 -5.21 -9.72 -15.94
N VAL A 134 -5.15 -8.56 -15.29
CA VAL A 134 -6.28 -7.63 -15.20
C VAL A 134 -6.13 -6.61 -16.32
N GLN A 135 -7.04 -6.63 -17.28
CA GLN A 135 -7.08 -5.65 -18.35
C GLN A 135 -8.42 -4.91 -18.34
N PRO A 136 -8.43 -3.59 -18.58
CA PRO A 136 -9.67 -2.87 -18.77
C PRO A 136 -10.39 -3.40 -20.01
N ARG A 137 -11.70 -3.50 -19.93
CA ARG A 137 -12.58 -3.91 -21.04
C ARG A 137 -13.74 -2.93 -21.18
N ASP A 138 -14.19 -2.75 -22.41
CA ASP A 138 -15.34 -1.90 -22.74
C ASP A 138 -16.67 -2.56 -22.29
N VAL A 139 -17.79 -1.85 -22.41
CA VAL A 139 -19.14 -2.37 -22.20
C VAL A 139 -19.45 -3.61 -23.05
N ASN A 140 -18.75 -3.74 -24.20
CA ASN A 140 -18.85 -4.89 -25.10
C ASN A 140 -17.89 -6.04 -24.76
N ASP A 141 -17.16 -5.96 -23.63
CA ASP A 141 -16.13 -6.91 -23.19
C ASP A 141 -14.87 -6.95 -24.09
N ASP A 142 -14.71 -5.98 -24.99
CA ASP A 142 -13.52 -5.83 -25.82
C ASP A 142 -12.35 -5.24 -25.01
N PRO A 143 -11.12 -5.80 -25.12
CA PRO A 143 -9.97 -5.26 -24.42
C PRO A 143 -9.57 -3.89 -25.00
N PHE A 144 -9.22 -2.96 -24.12
CA PHE A 144 -8.64 -1.69 -24.58
C PHE A 144 -7.24 -1.91 -25.17
N VAL A 145 -6.91 -1.12 -26.20
CA VAL A 145 -5.56 -1.09 -26.78
C VAL A 145 -4.59 -0.58 -25.71
N ALA A 146 -3.59 -1.40 -25.39
CA ALA A 146 -2.53 -1.01 -24.46
C ALA A 146 -1.69 0.12 -25.08
N LEU A 147 -1.34 1.14 -24.27
CA LEU A 147 -0.39 2.15 -24.71
C LEU A 147 0.96 1.48 -25.02
N GLU A 148 1.53 1.83 -26.16
CA GLU A 148 2.92 1.48 -26.46
C GLU A 148 3.86 2.51 -25.84
N LEU A 149 4.91 2.02 -25.18
CA LEU A 149 5.98 2.88 -24.68
C LEU A 149 7.06 3.05 -25.76
N PRO A 150 7.64 4.26 -25.89
CA PRO A 150 8.82 4.48 -26.70
C PRO A 150 9.98 3.52 -26.36
N LEU A 151 10.79 3.15 -27.35
CA LEU A 151 11.90 2.19 -27.20
C LEU A 151 12.97 2.59 -26.15
N ASN A 152 13.10 3.88 -25.88
CA ASN A 152 14.01 4.39 -24.86
C ASN A 152 13.47 4.21 -23.43
N MET A 153 12.18 3.92 -23.26
CA MET A 153 11.56 3.70 -21.95
C MET A 153 11.61 2.22 -21.57
N GLN A 154 12.76 1.81 -21.04
CA GLN A 154 12.98 0.42 -20.62
C GLN A 154 12.66 0.22 -19.14
N GLY A 155 11.99 -0.90 -18.83
CA GLY A 155 11.71 -1.31 -17.46
C GLY A 155 12.98 -1.71 -16.69
N VAL A 156 12.95 -1.53 -15.37
CA VAL A 156 14.03 -1.93 -14.45
C VAL A 156 13.45 -2.88 -13.41
N GLY A 157 13.77 -4.16 -13.53
CA GLY A 157 13.33 -5.21 -12.62
C GLY A 157 12.93 -6.50 -13.34
N PRO A 158 12.69 -7.57 -12.59
CA PRO A 158 12.42 -8.89 -13.15
C PRO A 158 11.04 -8.98 -13.81
N ASP A 159 11.01 -9.45 -15.05
CA ASP A 159 9.81 -9.79 -15.84
C ASP A 159 8.80 -8.64 -15.99
N LEU A 160 9.25 -7.41 -16.21
CA LEU A 160 8.35 -6.27 -16.38
C LEU A 160 7.81 -6.20 -17.81
N THR A 161 6.49 -6.16 -17.95
CA THR A 161 5.80 -5.85 -19.21
C THR A 161 5.63 -4.34 -19.38
N THR A 162 5.35 -3.89 -20.61
CA THR A 162 5.02 -2.48 -20.90
C THR A 162 3.90 -1.95 -20.02
N GLU A 163 2.86 -2.77 -19.80
CA GLU A 163 1.72 -2.43 -18.94
C GLU A 163 2.14 -2.21 -17.48
N ASN A 164 3.03 -3.05 -16.94
CA ASN A 164 3.56 -2.91 -15.59
C ASN A 164 4.36 -1.60 -15.43
N ILE A 165 5.12 -1.20 -16.45
CA ILE A 165 5.85 0.06 -16.46
C ILE A 165 4.87 1.24 -16.49
N LEU A 166 3.85 1.19 -17.34
CA LEU A 166 2.81 2.21 -17.43
C LEU A 166 2.04 2.37 -16.12
N GLN A 167 1.63 1.26 -15.49
CA GLN A 167 1.00 1.26 -14.16
C GLN A 167 1.91 1.93 -13.12
N SER A 168 3.21 1.64 -13.16
CA SER A 168 4.19 2.25 -12.26
C SER A 168 4.34 3.75 -12.47
N ILE A 169 4.36 4.22 -13.73
CA ILE A 169 4.45 5.65 -14.07
C ILE A 169 3.17 6.37 -13.67
N ALA A 170 2.01 5.83 -14.02
CA ALA A 170 0.71 6.38 -13.66
C ALA A 170 0.58 6.54 -12.14
N ALA A 171 1.02 5.55 -11.36
CA ALA A 171 1.03 5.63 -9.90
C ALA A 171 1.98 6.72 -9.37
N ALA A 172 3.19 6.84 -9.95
CA ALA A 172 4.15 7.88 -9.55
C ALA A 172 3.58 9.29 -9.78
N LEU A 173 2.94 9.51 -10.94
CA LEU A 173 2.29 10.77 -11.29
C LEU A 173 1.04 11.06 -10.45
N HIS A 174 0.29 10.03 -10.05
CA HIS A 174 -0.93 10.19 -9.26
C HIS A 174 -0.67 10.46 -7.78
N VAL A 175 0.33 9.76 -7.20
CA VAL A 175 0.55 9.76 -5.75
C VAL A 175 1.56 10.83 -5.32
N SER A 176 2.52 11.18 -6.19
CA SER A 176 3.63 12.06 -5.83
C SER A 176 3.68 13.31 -6.71
N ASN A 177 4.02 14.44 -6.10
CA ASN A 177 4.36 15.68 -6.80
C ASN A 177 5.88 15.86 -6.96
N ILE A 178 6.64 14.76 -6.90
CA ILE A 178 8.10 14.75 -6.99
C ILE A 178 8.49 14.54 -8.47
N PRO A 179 9.61 15.12 -8.95
CA PRO A 179 10.10 14.82 -10.29
C PRO A 179 10.21 13.31 -10.55
N VAL A 180 9.65 12.87 -11.67
CA VAL A 180 9.69 11.48 -12.11
C VAL A 180 10.93 11.27 -12.97
N THR A 181 11.98 10.75 -12.38
CA THR A 181 13.28 10.52 -13.04
C THR A 181 13.58 9.06 -13.31
N GLY A 182 12.87 8.11 -12.69
CA GLY A 182 13.14 6.67 -12.82
C GLY A 182 14.22 6.16 -11.85
N GLN A 183 14.64 4.90 -12.04
CA GLN A 183 15.55 4.18 -11.14
C GLN A 183 17.03 4.43 -11.49
N ASN A 184 17.72 5.29 -10.73
CA ASN A 184 19.14 5.60 -10.96
C ASN A 184 20.08 4.39 -10.82
N SER A 185 19.68 3.37 -10.04
CA SER A 185 20.47 2.19 -9.69
C SER A 185 20.18 0.97 -10.58
N SER A 186 19.76 1.19 -11.84
CA SER A 186 19.25 0.17 -12.76
C SER A 186 20.12 -1.09 -12.90
N LYS A 187 21.45 -0.92 -13.00
CA LYS A 187 22.42 -2.03 -13.11
C LYS A 187 22.45 -2.94 -11.87
N SER A 188 22.23 -2.38 -10.68
CA SER A 188 22.24 -3.14 -9.43
C SER A 188 20.91 -3.88 -9.21
N ILE A 189 19.80 -3.27 -9.62
CA ILE A 189 18.45 -3.84 -9.49
C ILE A 189 18.29 -5.10 -10.35
N GLN A 190 18.93 -5.15 -11.53
CA GLN A 190 18.98 -6.34 -12.39
C GLN A 190 19.62 -7.55 -11.68
N LYS A 191 20.67 -7.33 -10.88
CA LYS A 191 21.39 -8.39 -10.16
C LYS A 191 20.73 -8.74 -8.83
N ASN A 192 20.16 -7.76 -8.15
CA ASN A 192 19.45 -7.94 -6.89
C ASN A 192 18.23 -7.01 -6.82
N PRO A 193 17.04 -7.48 -7.23
CA PRO A 193 15.84 -6.65 -7.35
C PRO A 193 15.31 -6.07 -6.03
N GLY A 194 15.73 -6.63 -4.89
CA GLY A 194 15.30 -6.18 -3.56
C GLY A 194 16.22 -5.12 -2.94
N VAL A 195 17.41 -4.90 -3.49
CA VAL A 195 18.42 -3.99 -2.93
C VAL A 195 18.52 -2.75 -3.81
N ASN A 196 18.39 -1.57 -3.21
CA ASN A 196 18.54 -0.24 -3.85
C ASN A 196 17.47 0.17 -4.87
N MET A 197 16.27 -0.43 -4.85
CA MET A 197 15.15 0.09 -5.63
C MET A 197 14.42 1.21 -4.87
N ASP A 198 14.31 2.39 -5.47
CA ASP A 198 13.62 3.52 -4.88
C ASP A 198 12.11 3.34 -5.02
N ALA A 199 11.42 3.29 -3.89
CA ALA A 199 9.97 3.12 -3.86
C ALA A 199 9.19 4.37 -4.30
N ASN A 200 9.85 5.52 -4.41
CA ASN A 200 9.23 6.79 -4.81
C ASN A 200 9.37 7.07 -6.31
N GLN A 201 10.15 6.26 -7.04
CA GLN A 201 10.36 6.40 -8.48
C GLN A 201 9.75 5.21 -9.23
N PRO A 202 9.25 5.41 -10.46
CA PRO A 202 8.70 4.30 -11.24
C PRO A 202 9.79 3.32 -11.67
N LYS A 203 9.40 2.11 -12.07
CA LYS A 203 10.29 1.00 -12.43
C LYS A 203 10.82 1.06 -13.84
N MET A 204 11.30 2.23 -14.23
CA MET A 204 11.89 2.49 -15.53
C MET A 204 13.31 3.01 -15.38
N GLN A 205 14.10 2.86 -16.44
CA GLN A 205 15.42 3.46 -16.50
C GLN A 205 15.28 4.99 -16.47
N PRO A 206 16.30 5.71 -15.97
CA PRO A 206 16.28 7.15 -16.05
C PRO A 206 16.37 7.61 -17.49
N ASN A 207 15.40 8.40 -17.91
CA ASN A 207 15.44 9.04 -19.22
C ASN A 207 16.26 10.34 -19.10
N HIS A 208 17.44 10.37 -19.70
CA HIS A 208 18.09 11.65 -19.97
C HIS A 208 17.43 12.26 -21.20
N VAL A 209 16.62 13.29 -20.97
CA VAL A 209 16.17 14.17 -22.04
C VAL A 209 17.33 15.14 -22.31
N GLU A 210 18.17 14.82 -23.28
CA GLU A 210 19.05 15.84 -23.87
C GLU A 210 18.15 16.81 -24.64
N THR A 211 17.83 17.94 -24.02
CA THR A 211 17.37 19.11 -24.78
C THR A 211 18.52 19.52 -25.68
N GLN A 212 18.49 19.09 -26.94
CA GLN A 212 19.27 19.71 -27.99
C GLN A 212 18.78 21.16 -28.08
N VAL A 213 19.51 22.06 -27.41
CA VAL A 213 19.33 23.50 -27.60
C VAL A 213 19.74 23.76 -29.04
N PHE A 214 18.76 23.96 -29.91
CA PHE A 214 18.99 24.35 -31.29
C PHE A 214 19.55 25.77 -31.26
N ASN A 215 20.87 25.91 -31.10
CA ASN A 215 21.57 27.18 -31.33
C ASN A 215 21.52 27.43 -32.84
N GLY A 216 20.41 28.02 -33.29
CA GLY A 216 20.27 28.59 -34.62
C GLY A 216 21.15 29.83 -34.73
N SER A 217 22.46 29.62 -34.89
CA SER A 217 23.34 30.65 -35.43
C SER A 217 23.00 30.77 -36.92
N ALA A 218 22.15 31.74 -37.25
CA ALA A 218 21.94 32.16 -38.62
C ALA A 218 23.26 32.71 -39.17
N ASN A 219 24.01 31.86 -39.88
CA ASN A 219 25.10 32.30 -40.74
C ASN A 219 24.48 33.02 -41.94
N LEU A 220 24.30 34.34 -41.81
CA LEU A 220 24.12 35.23 -42.96
C LEU A 220 25.47 35.36 -43.67
N SER A 221 25.80 34.41 -44.55
CA SER A 221 26.86 34.59 -45.54
C SER A 221 26.35 35.54 -46.63
N SER A 222 26.73 36.81 -46.54
CA SER A 222 26.57 37.78 -47.61
C SER A 222 27.49 37.41 -48.79
N ASN A 223 26.97 36.66 -49.75
CA ASN A 223 27.61 36.52 -51.06
C ASN A 223 27.18 37.72 -51.93
N SER A 224 28.08 38.70 -52.07
CA SER A 224 28.00 39.70 -53.13
C SER A 224 28.44 39.06 -54.45
N PRO A 225 27.67 39.15 -55.55
CA PRO A 225 28.15 38.74 -56.86
C PRO A 225 29.03 39.83 -57.47
N VAL A 226 30.27 39.46 -57.82
CA VAL A 226 31.19 40.24 -58.65
C VAL A 226 30.65 40.23 -60.07
N HIS A 227 30.38 41.42 -60.61
CA HIS A 227 29.97 41.61 -62.00
C HIS A 227 31.24 41.85 -62.83
N ASP A 228 31.76 40.81 -63.49
CA ASP A 228 32.74 40.98 -64.56
C ASP A 228 31.98 41.26 -65.86
N GLY A 229 32.23 42.42 -66.46
CA GLY A 229 31.75 42.80 -67.78
C GLY A 229 32.79 43.67 -68.47
N LEU A 230 33.32 43.17 -69.59
CA LEU A 230 33.84 43.97 -70.70
C LEU A 230 32.67 44.48 -71.53
#